data_AF-A0A2M8P9D0-F1
#
_entry.id   AF-A0A2M8P9D0-F1
#
_cell.length_a   1.000
_cell.length_b   1.000
_cell.length_c   1.000
_cell.angle_alpha   90.00
_cell.angle_beta   90.00
_cell.angle_gamma   90.00
#
_symmetry.space_group_name_H-M   'P 1'
#
loop_
_entity.id
_entity.type
_entity.pdbx_description
1 polymer ?
#
loop_
_entity_poly.entity_id
_entity_poly.type
_entity_poly.pdbx_seq_one_letter_code
_entity_poly.pdbx_strand_id
1 'polypeptide(L)'
;MPLWISLAVSALSLFNALGALHVLAALPTLRQLPVAMPLALLLGMPLAWSLIFAALGLGLWLRKQRAIRLFAPLLSLYALSRLGLALLAQSDYDRSRFGAQATLTALWLG
;
A
#
# COMPACT_ATOMS: atom_id res chain seq x y z
N MET A 1 17.13 -10.44 10.28
CA MET A 1 16.80 -9.13 9.71
C MET A 1 16.78 -8.08 10.81
N PRO A 2 17.23 -6.86 10.55
CA PRO A 2 17.23 -5.79 11.53
C PRO A 2 15.82 -5.29 11.86
N LEU A 3 15.61 -4.88 13.11
CA LEU A 3 14.29 -4.54 13.69
C LEU A 3 13.62 -3.35 12.97
N TRP A 4 14.40 -2.41 12.44
CA TRP A 4 13.89 -1.24 11.71
C TRP A 4 13.11 -1.63 10.44
N ILE A 5 13.45 -2.74 9.78
CA ILE A 5 12.69 -3.23 8.61
C ILE A 5 11.29 -3.65 9.02
N SER A 6 11.17 -4.37 10.14
CA SER A 6 9.86 -4.76 10.68
C SER A 6 8.99 -3.55 11.03
N LEU A 7 9.60 -2.51 11.60
CA LEU A 7 8.91 -1.26 11.93
C LEU A 7 8.46 -0.52 10.67
N ALA A 8 9.32 -0.40 9.66
CA ALA A 8 8.99 0.24 8.40
C ALA A 8 7.87 -0.51 7.64
N VAL A 9 7.91 -1.85 7.61
CA VAL A 9 6.81 -2.65 7.05
C VAL A 9 5.51 -2.45 7.82
N SER A 10 5.58 -2.37 9.15
CA SER A 10 4.39 -2.10 9.99
C SER A 10 3.85 -0.68 9.75
N ALA A 11 4.72 0.30 9.51
CA ALA A 11 4.33 1.66 9.13
C ALA A 11 3.61 1.68 7.76
N LEU A 12 4.04 0.85 6.80
CA LEU A 12 3.31 0.68 5.54
C LEU A 12 1.90 0.13 5.77
N SER A 13 1.71 -0.80 6.70
CA SER A 13 0.37 -1.28 7.07
C SER A 13 -0.53 -0.15 7.57
N LEU A 14 -0.01 0.67 8.47
CA LEU A 14 -0.73 1.82 9.03
C LEU A 14 -1.06 2.86 7.95
N PHE A 15 -0.11 3.18 7.09
CA PHE A 15 -0.32 4.10 5.97
C PHE A 15 -1.45 3.63 5.04
N ASN A 16 -1.49 2.33 4.76
CA ASN A 16 -2.54 1.73 3.93
C ASN A 16 -3.91 1.78 4.62
N ALA A 17 -3.98 1.55 5.93
CA ALA A 17 -5.21 1.68 6.71
C ALA A 17 -5.73 3.13 6.72
N LEU A 18 -4.84 4.11 6.92
CA LEU A 18 -5.17 5.54 6.83
C LEU A 18 -5.65 5.91 5.42
N GLY A 19 -5.07 5.32 4.39
CA GLY A 19 -5.54 5.47 3.02
C GLY A 19 -6.98 4.98 2.82
N ALA A 20 -7.34 3.82 3.38
CA ALA A 20 -8.71 3.33 3.35
C ALA A 20 -9.67 4.24 4.13
N LEU A 21 -9.27 4.70 5.31
CA LEU A 21 -10.06 5.66 6.11
C LEU A 21 -10.30 6.97 5.36
N HIS A 22 -9.28 7.48 4.67
CA HIS A 22 -9.42 8.67 3.84
C HIS A 22 -10.44 8.47 2.71
N VAL A 23 -10.43 7.32 2.05
CA VAL A 23 -11.44 6.98 1.02
C VAL A 23 -12.85 6.90 1.62
N LEU A 24 -13.01 6.33 2.83
CA LEU A 24 -14.30 6.31 3.54
C LEU A 24 -14.79 7.72 3.90
N ALA A 25 -13.89 8.59 4.35
CA ALA A 25 -14.23 9.98 4.67
C ALA A 25 -14.60 10.80 3.41
N ALA A 26 -13.93 10.53 2.29
CA ALA A 26 -14.17 11.19 1.00
C ALA A 26 -15.28 10.52 0.14
N LEU A 27 -15.93 9.48 0.66
CA LEU A 27 -16.93 8.69 -0.06
C LEU A 27 -18.13 9.51 -0.58
N PRO A 28 -18.64 10.52 0.15
CA PRO A 28 -19.71 11.39 -0.36
C PRO A 28 -19.31 12.17 -1.61
N THR A 29 -18.07 12.67 -1.65
CA THR A 29 -17.49 13.43 -2.77
C THR A 29 -17.13 12.52 -3.94
N LEU A 30 -16.63 11.31 -3.67
CA LEU A 30 -16.24 10.34 -4.69
C LEU A 30 -17.45 9.79 -5.49
N ARG A 31 -18.64 9.72 -4.90
CA ARG A 31 -19.88 9.31 -5.59
C ARG A 31 -20.35 10.29 -6.66
N GLN A 32 -19.88 11.53 -6.64
CA GLN A 32 -20.29 12.58 -7.57
C GLN A 32 -19.42 12.63 -8.84
N LEU A 33 -18.33 11.85 -8.89
CA LEU A 33 -17.43 11.82 -10.05
C LEU A 33 -17.99 10.93 -11.17
N PRO A 34 -17.99 11.41 -12.43
CA PRO A 34 -18.63 10.74 -13.57
C PRO A 34 -17.97 9.43 -14.00
N VAL A 35 -16.74 9.15 -13.52
CA VAL A 35 -16.02 7.90 -13.75
C VAL A 35 -15.49 7.40 -12.41
N ALA A 36 -16.38 6.85 -11.58
CA ALA A 36 -16.00 6.30 -10.30
C ALA A 36 -15.17 5.02 -10.49
N MET A 37 -13.91 5.03 -10.07
CA MET A 37 -13.18 3.77 -9.87
C MET A 37 -14.00 2.87 -8.93
N PRO A 38 -14.04 1.54 -9.14
CA PRO A 38 -14.85 0.66 -8.32
C PRO A 38 -14.49 0.86 -6.84
N LEU A 39 -15.49 1.06 -5.99
CA LEU A 39 -15.27 1.26 -4.56
C LEU A 39 -14.46 0.09 -3.95
N ALA A 40 -14.67 -1.11 -4.47
CA ALA A 40 -13.90 -2.31 -4.14
C ALA A 40 -12.39 -2.15 -4.41
N LEU A 41 -11.99 -1.43 -5.46
CA LEU A 41 -10.59 -1.12 -5.78
C LEU A 41 -10.06 0.00 -4.87
N LEU A 42 -10.83 1.06 -4.66
CA LEU A 42 -10.41 2.20 -3.83
C LEU A 42 -10.26 1.83 -2.35
N LEU A 43 -11.11 0.94 -1.83
CA LEU A 43 -11.09 0.50 -0.43
C LEU A 43 -10.42 -0.85 -0.22
N GLY A 44 -10.77 -1.83 -1.05
CA GLY A 44 -10.30 -3.20 -0.88
C GLY A 44 -8.79 -3.31 -1.08
N MET A 45 -8.23 -2.54 -2.00
CA MET A 45 -6.80 -2.63 -2.32
C MET A 45 -5.90 -2.06 -1.20
N PRO A 46 -6.16 -0.86 -0.63
CA PRO A 46 -5.47 -0.42 0.58
C PRO A 46 -5.68 -1.34 1.79
N LEU A 47 -6.90 -1.85 2.01
CA LEU A 47 -7.17 -2.76 3.13
C LEU A 47 -6.40 -4.08 3.00
N ALA A 48 -6.38 -4.68 1.79
CA ALA A 48 -5.62 -5.89 1.52
C ALA A 48 -4.12 -5.70 1.81
N TRP A 49 -3.53 -4.61 1.31
CA TRP A 49 -2.13 -4.29 1.59
C TRP A 49 -1.86 -3.99 3.06
N SER A 50 -2.80 -3.35 3.76
CA SER A 50 -2.70 -3.13 5.20
C SER A 50 -2.59 -4.45 5.96
N LEU A 51 -3.47 -5.42 5.67
CA LEU A 51 -3.44 -6.75 6.29
C LEU A 51 -2.17 -7.53 5.94
N ILE A 52 -1.76 -7.52 4.67
CA ILE A 52 -0.54 -8.20 4.20
C ILE A 52 0.68 -7.65 4.95
N PHE A 53 0.82 -6.33 5.05
CA PHE A 53 1.95 -5.72 5.73
C PHE A 53 1.89 -5.86 7.26
N ALA A 54 0.71 -5.90 7.87
CA ALA A 54 0.60 -6.22 9.29
C ALA A 54 1.11 -7.64 9.58
N ALA A 55 0.67 -8.62 8.78
CA ALA A 55 1.11 -10.00 8.92
C ALA A 55 2.60 -10.18 8.60
N LEU A 56 3.10 -9.49 7.57
CA LEU A 56 4.51 -9.52 7.19
C LEU A 56 5.38 -8.85 8.25
N GLY A 57 4.99 -7.67 8.76
CA GLY A 57 5.67 -6.95 9.82
C GLY A 57 5.77 -7.79 11.09
N LEU A 58 4.64 -8.35 11.56
CA LEU A 58 4.64 -9.27 12.71
C LEU A 58 5.50 -10.52 12.45
N GLY A 59 5.43 -11.08 11.24
CA GLY A 59 6.25 -12.24 10.85
C GLY A 59 7.75 -11.94 10.85
N LEU A 60 8.16 -10.75 10.41
CA LEU A 60 9.54 -10.28 10.44
C LEU A 60 10.01 -10.00 11.87
N TRP A 61 9.16 -9.40 12.71
CA TRP A 61 9.42 -9.20 14.14
C TRP A 61 9.71 -10.53 14.85
N LEU A 62 8.88 -11.54 14.58
CA LEU A 62 9.01 -12.90 15.08
C LEU A 62 10.08 -13.73 14.35
N ARG A 63 10.85 -13.12 13.43
CA ARG A 63 11.91 -13.76 12.64
C ARG A 63 11.47 -15.02 11.89
N LYS A 64 10.20 -15.11 11.48
CA LYS A 64 9.68 -16.27 10.74
C LYS A 64 10.33 -16.33 9.36
N GLN A 65 10.91 -17.49 9.01
CA GLN A 65 11.60 -17.68 7.72
C GLN A 65 10.69 -17.40 6.51
N ARG A 66 9.40 -17.75 6.58
CA ARG A 66 8.43 -17.47 5.52
C ARG A 66 8.27 -15.97 5.28
N ALA A 67 8.20 -15.16 6.33
CA ALA A 67 8.08 -13.70 6.21
C ALA A 67 9.32 -13.08 5.58
N ILE A 68 10.52 -13.55 5.96
CA ILE A 68 11.79 -13.10 5.37
C ILE A 68 11.85 -13.43 3.87
N ARG A 69 11.43 -14.63 3.47
CA ARG A 69 11.39 -15.03 2.05
C ARG A 69 10.36 -14.26 1.24
N LEU A 70 9.20 -13.97 1.85
CA LEU A 70 8.11 -13.26 1.19
C LEU A 70 8.27 -11.73 1.20
N PHE A 71 9.22 -11.20 1.97
CA PHE A 71 9.42 -9.76 2.12
C PHE A 71 9.64 -9.05 0.78
N ALA A 72 10.72 -9.39 0.08
CA ALA A 72 11.06 -8.78 -1.20
C ALA A 72 9.95 -8.93 -2.27
N PRO A 73 9.38 -10.13 -2.54
CA PRO A 73 8.36 -10.26 -3.58
C PRO A 73 7.07 -9.51 -3.23
N LEU A 74 6.65 -9.49 -1.96
CA LEU A 74 5.46 -8.72 -1.54
C LEU A 74 5.68 -7.23 -1.68
N LEU A 75 6.89 -6.75 -1.38
CA LEU A 75 7.23 -5.33 -1.54
C LEU A 75 7.27 -4.93 -3.02
N SER A 76 7.82 -5.77 -3.90
CA SER A 76 7.79 -5.55 -5.35
C SER A 76 6.37 -5.53 -5.91
N LEU A 77 5.53 -6.48 -5.49
CA LEU A 77 4.11 -6.51 -5.87
C LEU A 77 3.38 -5.25 -5.40
N TYR A 78 3.69 -4.76 -4.21
CA TYR A 78 3.16 -3.50 -3.70
C TYR A 78 3.52 -2.34 -4.61
N ALA A 79 4.80 -2.17 -4.96
CA ALA A 79 5.27 -1.13 -5.87
C ALA A 79 4.55 -1.17 -7.23
N LEU A 80 4.48 -2.36 -7.85
CA LEU A 80 3.79 -2.56 -9.13
C LEU A 80 2.32 -2.18 -9.05
N SER A 81 1.66 -2.59 -7.96
CA SER A 81 0.25 -2.29 -7.75
C SER A 81 -0.02 -0.78 -7.58
N ARG A 82 0.93 -0.04 -6.99
CA ARG A 82 0.89 1.43 -6.90
C ARG A 82 1.17 2.11 -8.23
N LEU A 83 2.13 1.61 -9.02
CA LEU A 83 2.35 2.10 -10.39
C LEU A 83 1.10 1.92 -11.26
N GLY A 84 0.46 0.76 -11.20
CA GLY A 84 -0.80 0.50 -11.92
C GLY A 84 -1.91 1.47 -11.51
N LEU A 85 -2.04 1.78 -10.22
CA LEU A 85 -2.99 2.77 -9.73
C LEU A 85 -2.62 4.20 -10.13
N ALA A 86 -1.34 4.55 -10.21
CA ALA A 86 -0.89 5.85 -10.69
C ALA A 86 -1.31 6.09 -12.15
N LEU A 87 -1.25 5.05 -13.00
CA LEU A 87 -1.71 5.15 -14.39
C LEU A 87 -3.23 5.38 -14.49
N LEU A 88 -4.00 4.84 -13.55
CA LEU A 88 -5.45 4.95 -13.50
C LEU A 88 -5.95 6.17 -12.70
N ALA A 89 -5.05 6.84 -11.98
CA ALA A 89 -5.39 7.99 -11.16
C ALA A 89 -5.79 9.19 -12.04
N GLN A 90 -6.92 9.79 -11.68
CA GLN A 90 -7.49 10.94 -12.40
C GLN A 90 -7.01 12.27 -11.82
N SER A 91 -6.59 12.32 -10.55
CA SER A 91 -6.05 13.52 -9.92
C SER A 91 -4.51 13.51 -9.93
N ASP A 92 -3.91 14.69 -10.12
CA ASP A 92 -2.46 14.86 -10.04
C ASP A 92 -1.92 14.55 -8.64
N TYR A 93 -2.75 14.77 -7.61
CA TYR A 93 -2.43 14.40 -6.24
C TYR A 93 -2.30 12.88 -6.07
N ASP A 94 -3.26 12.10 -6.58
CA ASP A 94 -3.25 10.64 -6.48
C ASP A 94 -2.11 10.03 -7.32
N ARG A 95 -1.85 10.58 -8.52
CA ARG A 95 -0.70 10.19 -9.33
C ARG A 95 0.62 10.40 -8.59
N SER A 96 0.81 11.58 -8.02
CA SER A 96 2.02 11.94 -7.28
C SER A 96 2.19 11.07 -6.03
N ARG A 97 1.10 10.80 -5.29
CA ARG A 97 1.11 9.94 -4.11
C ARG A 97 1.51 8.51 -4.46
N PHE A 98 0.87 7.90 -5.46
CA PHE A 98 1.16 6.52 -5.86
C PHE A 98 2.53 6.39 -6.52
N GLY A 99 2.95 7.38 -7.31
CA GLY A 99 4.30 7.47 -7.86
C GLY A 99 5.36 7.54 -6.78
N ALA A 100 5.22 8.43 -5.79
CA ALA A 100 6.14 8.54 -4.67
C ALA A 100 6.24 7.23 -3.87
N GLN A 101 5.12 6.53 -3.66
CA GLN A 101 5.13 5.22 -3.02
C GLN A 101 5.89 4.17 -3.83
N ALA A 102 5.69 4.12 -5.14
CA ALA A 102 6.43 3.21 -6.00
C ALA A 102 7.93 3.50 -5.98
N THR A 103 8.34 4.77 -6.07
CA THR A 103 9.75 5.19 -6.01
C THR A 103 10.38 4.85 -4.66
N LEU A 104 9.73 5.17 -3.54
CA LEU A 104 10.22 4.83 -2.21
C LEU A 104 10.35 3.31 -2.02
N THR A 105 9.42 2.55 -2.58
CA THR A 105 9.47 1.08 -2.51
C THR A 105 10.61 0.52 -3.38
N ALA A 106 10.85 1.10 -4.56
CA ALA A 106 11.96 0.71 -5.44
C ALA A 106 13.33 1.02 -4.80
N LEU A 107 13.48 2.19 -4.16
CA LEU A 107 14.68 2.54 -3.39
C LEU A 107 14.94 1.61 -2.21
N TRP A 108 13.93 0.92 -1.72
CA TRP A 108 14.05 -0.04 -0.63
C TRP A 108 14.45 -1.46 -1.11
N LEU A 109 14.31 -1.73 -2.40
CA LEU A 109 14.63 -3.02 -3.04
C LEU A 109 16.00 -3.04 -3.73
N GLY A 110 16.47 -1.89 -4.24
CA GLY A 110 17.79 -1.71 -4.83
C GLY A 110 18.85 -1.36 -3.80
#